data_AF-A0A966NT47-F1
#
_entry.id   AF-A0A966NT47-F1
#
_cell.length_a   1.000
_cell.length_b   1.000
_cell.length_c   1.000
_cell.angle_alpha   90.00
_cell.angle_beta   90.00
_cell.angle_gamma   90.00
#
_symmetry.space_group_name_H-M   'P 1'
#
loop_
_entity.id
_entity.type
_entity.pdbx_description
1 polymer ?
#
loop_
_entity_poly.entity_id
_entity_poly.type
_entity_poly.pdbx_seq_one_letter_code
_entity_poly.pdbx_strand_id
1 'polypeptide(L)'
;MPIYVDGADEINPQGHMIKGGGGALTREKIIASMAQEFVCICDETKLVQQLGRFPLPVEIIPLAQTAVTKALALLGGQAQLRLIKSGKAEGQPYLTDNKAWILDIHGLSIQDPIALEEAINQIPGVISVGLFAKRKADVLLLGKKETVETLRFS
;
A
#
# COMPACT_ATOMS: atom_id res chain seq x y z
N MET A 1 -3.02 4.32 -20.52
CA MET A 1 -4.18 3.40 -20.40
C MET A 1 -5.39 4.21 -19.95
N PRO A 2 -6.60 4.03 -20.51
CA PRO A 2 -7.75 4.88 -20.15
C PRO A 2 -8.19 4.73 -18.70
N ILE A 3 -8.43 3.49 -18.26
CA ILE A 3 -8.97 3.20 -16.92
C ILE A 3 -8.15 2.08 -16.28
N TYR A 4 -7.84 2.23 -15.00
CA TYR A 4 -7.37 1.18 -14.10
C TYR A 4 -8.41 0.96 -13.01
N VAL A 5 -8.79 -0.30 -12.75
CA VAL A 5 -9.74 -0.67 -11.71
C VAL A 5 -9.06 -1.63 -10.75
N ASP A 6 -9.07 -1.30 -9.46
CA ASP A 6 -8.42 -2.12 -8.43
C ASP A 6 -8.99 -1.82 -7.03
N GLY A 7 -8.71 -2.68 -6.06
CA GLY A 7 -9.12 -2.50 -4.67
C GLY A 7 -8.09 -1.77 -3.81
N ALA A 8 -8.45 -1.57 -2.54
CA ALA A 8 -7.57 -1.00 -1.53
C ALA A 8 -7.66 -1.78 -0.20
N ASP A 9 -6.57 -1.78 0.56
CA ASP A 9 -6.56 -2.26 1.94
C ASP A 9 -7.12 -1.20 2.90
N GLU A 10 -6.81 0.07 2.63
CA GLU A 10 -7.45 1.27 3.20
C GLU A 10 -7.59 2.36 2.15
N ILE A 11 -8.63 3.18 2.27
CA ILE A 11 -8.79 4.44 1.53
C ILE A 11 -9.30 5.52 2.47
N ASN A 12 -8.80 6.75 2.32
CA ASN A 12 -9.26 7.90 3.12
C ASN A 12 -10.18 8.84 2.31
N PRO A 13 -10.83 9.83 2.94
CA PRO A 13 -11.74 10.76 2.24
C PRO A 13 -11.06 11.65 1.18
N GLN A 14 -9.74 11.66 1.10
CA GLN A 14 -8.97 12.37 0.10
C GLN A 14 -8.59 11.49 -1.11
N GLY A 15 -8.93 10.20 -1.07
CA GLY A 15 -8.63 9.22 -2.11
C GLY A 15 -7.25 8.56 -1.98
N HIS A 16 -6.46 8.91 -0.95
CA HIS A 16 -5.18 8.26 -0.68
C HIS A 16 -5.43 6.84 -0.16
N MET A 17 -4.61 5.89 -0.58
CA MET A 17 -4.82 4.48 -0.27
C MET A 17 -3.60 3.81 0.33
N ILE A 18 -3.83 2.83 1.21
CA ILE A 18 -2.88 1.73 1.44
C ILE A 18 -3.30 0.55 0.57
N LYS A 19 -2.32 -0.02 -0.13
CA LYS A 19 -2.43 -1.22 -0.98
C LYS A 19 -1.24 -2.14 -0.75
N GLY A 20 -1.32 -3.37 -1.25
CA GLY A 20 -0.23 -4.34 -1.20
C GLY A 20 -0.38 -5.43 -0.16
N GLY A 21 -1.54 -5.54 0.50
CA GLY A 21 -1.88 -6.67 1.36
C GLY A 21 -1.72 -8.03 0.67
N GLY A 22 -2.02 -8.08 -0.64
CA GLY A 22 -1.83 -9.27 -1.49
C GLY A 22 -0.39 -9.50 -2.00
N GLY A 23 0.52 -8.54 -1.84
CA GLY A 23 1.93 -8.67 -2.23
C GLY A 23 2.31 -8.18 -3.64
N ALA A 24 1.38 -7.56 -4.37
CA ALA A 24 1.59 -7.10 -5.76
C ALA A 24 1.83 -5.58 -5.91
N LEU A 25 2.13 -4.86 -4.83
CA LEU A 25 2.10 -3.38 -4.79
C LEU A 25 2.91 -2.69 -5.90
N THR A 26 4.09 -3.21 -6.26
CA THR A 26 4.93 -2.60 -7.29
C THR A 26 4.27 -2.69 -8.66
N ARG A 27 3.69 -3.85 -9.00
CA ARG A 27 3.00 -4.05 -10.28
C ARG A 27 1.74 -3.21 -10.36
N GLU A 28 0.95 -3.20 -9.29
CA GLU A 28 -0.25 -2.34 -9.16
C GLU A 28 0.10 -0.86 -9.35
N LYS A 29 1.18 -0.39 -8.72
CA LYS A 29 1.61 1.01 -8.79
C LYS A 29 2.12 1.41 -10.18
N ILE A 30 2.85 0.52 -10.86
CA ILE A 30 3.26 0.73 -12.26
C ILE A 30 2.03 0.94 -13.14
N ILE A 31 1.04 0.04 -13.06
CA ILE A 31 -0.15 0.10 -13.90
C ILE A 31 -0.98 1.36 -13.58
N ALA A 32 -1.17 1.67 -12.29
CA ALA A 32 -1.86 2.88 -11.85
C ALA A 32 -1.20 4.18 -12.35
N SER A 33 0.13 4.23 -12.40
CA SER A 33 0.88 5.40 -12.89
C SER A 33 0.64 5.70 -14.39
N MET A 34 0.21 4.70 -15.16
CA MET A 34 -0.06 4.81 -16.59
C MET A 34 -1.54 5.06 -16.90
N ALA A 35 -2.40 5.10 -15.88
CA ALA A 35 -3.84 5.22 -16.01
C ALA A 35 -4.30 6.68 -15.99
N GLN A 36 -5.15 7.06 -16.95
CA GLN A 36 -5.79 8.39 -16.96
C GLN A 36 -6.82 8.48 -15.84
N GLU A 37 -7.63 7.43 -15.63
CA GLU A 37 -8.54 7.31 -14.49
C GLU A 37 -8.22 6.05 -13.67
N PHE A 38 -8.09 6.19 -12.36
CA PHE A 38 -8.00 5.11 -11.38
C PHE A 38 -9.31 5.06 -10.60
N VAL A 39 -10.09 4.01 -10.87
CA VAL A 39 -11.29 3.64 -10.13
C VAL A 39 -10.94 2.64 -9.02
N CYS A 40 -11.02 3.08 -7.77
CA CYS A 40 -10.94 2.19 -6.61
C CYS A 40 -12.30 1.53 -6.35
N ILE A 41 -12.30 0.23 -6.08
CA ILE A 41 -13.50 -0.52 -5.66
C ILE A 41 -13.26 -1.20 -4.31
N CYS A 42 -14.07 -0.90 -3.31
CA CYS A 42 -13.95 -1.54 -2.00
C CYS A 42 -15.25 -1.49 -1.20
N ASP A 43 -15.34 -2.32 -0.16
CA ASP A 43 -16.44 -2.25 0.81
C ASP A 43 -16.19 -1.14 1.86
N GLU A 44 -17.24 -0.75 2.58
CA GLU A 44 -17.20 0.34 3.57
C GLU A 44 -16.21 0.11 4.73
N THR A 45 -15.77 -1.13 4.99
CA THR A 45 -14.80 -1.41 6.05
C THR A 45 -13.39 -0.90 5.73
N LYS A 46 -13.12 -0.60 4.45
CA LYS A 46 -11.84 -0.07 3.96
C LYS A 46 -11.75 1.45 4.03
N LEU A 47 -12.89 2.15 4.17
CA LEU A 47 -12.90 3.60 4.32
C LEU A 47 -12.51 3.98 5.75
N VAL A 48 -11.38 4.68 5.89
CA VAL A 48 -10.84 5.12 7.18
C VAL A 48 -10.65 6.63 7.19
N GLN A 49 -10.82 7.28 8.35
CA GLN A 49 -10.57 8.71 8.46
C GLN A 49 -9.10 9.07 8.24
N GLN A 50 -8.20 8.20 8.70
CA GLN A 50 -6.77 8.37 8.57
C GLN A 50 -6.12 7.01 8.28
N LEU A 51 -5.16 7.00 7.37
CA LEU A 51 -4.43 5.78 6.99
C LEU A 51 -3.47 5.34 8.10
N GLY A 52 -3.24 4.02 8.16
CA GLY A 52 -2.25 3.40 9.04
C GLY A 52 -2.81 2.36 10.02
N ARG A 53 -4.13 2.08 9.99
CA ARG A 53 -4.68 0.96 10.77
C ARG A 53 -4.30 -0.38 10.11
N PHE A 54 -4.30 -0.45 8.78
CA PHE A 54 -3.71 -1.54 8.03
C PHE A 54 -2.18 -1.35 7.97
N PRO A 55 -1.38 -2.41 8.18
CA PRO A 55 0.08 -2.31 8.12
C PRO A 55 0.53 -1.86 6.73
N LEU A 56 1.34 -0.80 6.64
CA LEU A 56 1.80 -0.27 5.36
C LEU A 56 2.84 -1.23 4.74
N PRO A 57 2.60 -1.85 3.58
CA PRO A 57 3.57 -2.74 2.97
C PRO A 57 4.71 -1.95 2.31
N VAL A 58 5.95 -2.38 2.47
CA VAL A 58 7.12 -1.83 1.77
C VAL A 58 7.88 -2.98 1.11
N GLU A 59 7.93 -2.98 -0.21
CA GLU A 59 8.71 -3.96 -0.98
C GLU A 59 10.19 -3.55 -1.01
N ILE A 60 11.07 -4.49 -0.66
CA ILE A 60 12.50 -4.23 -0.45
C ILE A 60 13.37 -5.29 -1.11
N ILE A 61 14.57 -4.88 -1.50
CA ILE A 61 15.65 -5.82 -1.82
C ILE A 61 16.02 -6.58 -0.53
N PRO A 62 16.09 -7.93 -0.51
CA PRO A 62 16.37 -8.70 0.69
C PRO A 62 17.64 -8.28 1.44
N LEU A 63 18.71 -7.94 0.70
CA LEU A 63 19.96 -7.43 1.26
C LEU A 63 19.76 -6.18 2.14
N ALA A 64 18.78 -5.34 1.82
CA ALA A 64 18.56 -4.06 2.46
C ALA A 64 17.70 -4.14 3.73
N GLN A 65 17.19 -5.33 4.10
CA GLN A 65 16.22 -5.50 5.19
C GLN A 65 16.61 -4.75 6.46
N THR A 66 17.82 -4.97 6.99
CA THR A 66 18.24 -4.31 8.24
C THR A 66 18.35 -2.79 8.10
N ALA A 67 18.86 -2.29 6.97
CA ALA A 67 19.01 -0.86 6.74
C ALA A 67 17.65 -0.16 6.59
N VAL A 68 16.75 -0.74 5.80
CA VAL A 68 15.40 -0.22 5.59
C VAL A 68 14.58 -0.27 6.87
N THR A 69 14.63 -1.37 7.64
CA THR A 69 13.95 -1.47 8.95
C THR A 69 14.37 -0.34 9.89
N LYS A 70 15.67 -0.03 9.97
CA LYS A 70 16.16 1.07 10.81
C LYS A 70 15.68 2.44 10.32
N ALA A 71 15.70 2.68 9.01
CA ALA A 71 15.22 3.94 8.44
C ALA A 71 13.71 4.13 8.69
N LEU A 72 12.92 3.08 8.52
CA LEU A 72 11.46 3.11 8.78
C LEU A 72 11.13 3.31 10.26
N ALA A 73 11.96 2.79 11.17
CA ALA A 73 11.81 3.05 12.61
C ALA A 73 11.97 4.54 12.96
N LEU A 74 12.86 5.27 12.28
CA LEU A 74 13.02 6.71 12.46
C LEU A 74 11.80 7.51 11.98
N LEU A 75 11.00 6.94 11.07
CA LEU A 75 9.72 7.49 10.61
C LEU A 75 8.54 7.09 11.53
N GLY A 76 8.81 6.45 12.67
CA GLY A 76 7.80 6.04 13.66
C GLY A 76 7.14 4.69 13.39
N GLY A 77 7.60 3.94 12.39
CA GLY A 77 7.03 2.65 12.01
C GLY A 77 7.66 1.45 12.73
N GLN A 78 6.86 0.42 13.00
CA GLN A 78 7.32 -0.87 13.51
C GLN A 78 7.33 -1.89 12.38
N ALA A 79 8.51 -2.12 11.78
CA ALA A 79 8.64 -3.03 10.64
C ALA A 79 8.64 -4.49 11.06
N GLN A 80 7.83 -5.31 10.39
CA GLN A 80 7.84 -6.77 10.51
C GLN A 80 8.04 -7.39 9.12
N LEU A 81 8.93 -8.38 9.01
CA LEU A 81 9.09 -9.13 7.77
C LEU A 81 7.83 -9.96 7.52
N ARG A 82 7.23 -9.81 6.34
CA ARG A 82 6.07 -10.61 5.94
C ARG A 82 6.50 -12.06 5.75
N LEU A 83 5.86 -12.98 6.48
CA LEU A 83 6.09 -14.42 6.39
C LEU A 83 4.90 -15.13 5.73
N ILE A 84 5.18 -16.26 5.09
CA ILE A 84 4.16 -17.17 4.56
C ILE A 84 3.40 -17.77 5.75
N LYS A 85 2.06 -17.63 5.74
CA LYS A 85 1.19 -17.96 6.88
C LYS A 85 0.73 -19.41 6.94
N SER A 86 0.90 -20.18 5.87
CA SER A 86 0.41 -21.56 5.79
C SER A 86 1.07 -22.36 4.69
N GLY A 87 1.07 -23.69 4.85
CA GLY A 87 1.56 -24.64 3.84
C GLY A 87 3.04 -25.00 4.04
N LYS A 88 3.64 -25.65 3.04
CA LYS A 88 5.00 -26.22 3.19
C LYS A 88 6.11 -25.20 3.43
N ALA A 89 5.89 -23.94 3.04
CA ALA A 89 6.84 -22.85 3.21
C ALA A 89 6.47 -21.90 4.36
N GLU A 90 5.58 -22.32 5.26
CA GLU A 90 5.19 -21.54 6.43
C GLU A 90 6.41 -21.05 7.23
N GLY A 91 6.36 -19.79 7.67
CA GLY A 91 7.46 -19.14 8.40
C GLY A 91 8.61 -18.64 7.53
N GLN A 92 8.65 -18.96 6.24
CA GLN A 92 9.63 -18.39 5.32
C GLN A 92 9.22 -16.96 4.87
N PRO A 93 10.18 -16.09 4.48
CA PRO A 93 9.87 -14.78 3.92
C PRO A 93 8.94 -14.90 2.70
N TYR A 94 7.91 -14.05 2.67
CA TYR A 94 7.06 -13.93 1.50
C TYR A 94 7.87 -13.34 0.33
N LEU A 95 7.81 -13.99 -0.82
CA LEU A 95 8.51 -13.58 -2.03
C LEU A 95 7.52 -12.96 -3.02
N THR A 96 7.76 -11.71 -3.41
CA THR A 96 6.95 -11.04 -4.44
C THR A 96 7.23 -11.60 -5.83
N ASP A 97 6.41 -11.21 -6.81
CA ASP A 97 6.66 -11.50 -8.22
C ASP A 97 8.03 -10.98 -8.69
N ASN A 98 8.50 -9.88 -8.11
CA ASN A 98 9.81 -9.29 -8.40
C ASN A 98 10.96 -9.95 -7.63
N LYS A 99 10.70 -11.07 -6.95
CA LYS A 99 11.69 -11.80 -6.13
C LYS A 99 12.25 -10.96 -4.98
N ALA A 100 11.43 -10.03 -4.49
CA ALA A 100 11.73 -9.15 -3.37
C ALA A 100 11.01 -9.60 -2.09
N TRP A 101 11.31 -8.95 -0.98
CA TRP A 101 10.63 -9.15 0.30
C TRP A 101 9.70 -7.99 0.63
N ILE A 102 8.78 -8.21 1.57
CA ILE A 102 7.90 -7.15 2.08
C ILE A 102 8.15 -6.97 3.58
N LEU A 103 8.32 -5.71 3.99
CA LEU A 103 8.18 -5.28 5.37
C LEU A 103 6.78 -4.68 5.57
N ASP A 104 6.01 -5.24 6.49
CA ASP A 104 4.74 -4.69 6.94
C ASP A 104 5.01 -3.71 8.08
N ILE A 105 4.64 -2.44 7.90
CA ILE A 105 4.95 -1.37 8.85
C ILE A 105 3.72 -1.05 9.70
N HIS A 106 3.81 -1.36 10.99
CA HIS A 106 2.74 -1.19 11.95
C HIS A 106 2.88 0.12 12.75
N GLY A 107 1.78 0.55 13.36
CA GLY A 107 1.76 1.65 14.33
C GLY A 107 1.86 3.05 13.73
N LEU A 108 1.70 3.17 12.40
CA LEU A 108 1.74 4.46 11.73
C LEU A 108 0.42 5.21 11.89
N SER A 109 0.55 6.54 12.00
CA SER A 109 -0.54 7.50 11.97
C SER A 109 -0.23 8.47 10.82
N ILE A 110 -0.73 8.18 9.62
CA ILE A 110 -0.25 8.82 8.38
C ILE A 110 -1.04 10.11 8.12
N GLN A 111 -0.48 11.25 8.54
CA GLN A 111 -1.08 12.57 8.36
C GLN A 111 -0.79 13.19 6.99
N ASP A 112 0.43 13.01 6.48
CA ASP A 112 0.83 13.44 5.14
C ASP A 112 1.25 12.23 4.30
N PRO A 113 0.28 11.58 3.60
CA PRO A 113 0.56 10.42 2.80
C PRO A 113 1.52 10.68 1.64
N ILE A 114 1.54 11.89 1.07
CA ILE A 114 2.40 12.21 -0.07
C ILE A 114 3.86 12.32 0.42
N ALA A 115 4.10 13.11 1.47
CA ALA A 115 5.44 13.26 2.02
C ALA A 115 6.01 11.93 2.54
N LEU A 116 5.17 11.10 3.18
CA LEU A 116 5.60 9.77 3.64
C LEU A 116 5.91 8.83 2.46
N GLU A 117 5.09 8.84 1.40
CA GLU A 117 5.34 8.06 0.19
C GLU A 117 6.69 8.45 -0.45
N GLU A 118 6.99 9.74 -0.53
CA GLU A 118 8.27 10.25 -1.04
C GLU A 118 9.44 9.82 -0.18
N ALA A 119 9.35 10.05 1.14
CA ALA A 119 10.42 9.75 2.08
C ALA A 119 10.78 8.26 2.04
N ILE A 120 9.78 7.36 2.03
CA ILE A 120 10.04 5.92 2.01
C ILE A 120 10.66 5.47 0.68
N ASN A 121 10.16 5.96 -0.46
CA ASN A 121 10.70 5.60 -1.76
C ASN A 121 12.15 6.08 -1.97
N GLN A 122 12.63 7.06 -1.19
CA GLN A 122 14.02 7.52 -1.23
C GLN A 122 14.99 6.68 -0.39
N ILE A 123 14.51 5.73 0.42
CA ILE A 123 15.37 4.87 1.23
C ILE A 123 16.07 3.84 0.30
N PRO A 124 17.42 3.78 0.25
CA PRO A 124 18.12 2.82 -0.58
C PRO A 124 17.74 1.37 -0.24
N GLY A 125 17.34 0.62 -1.27
CA GLY A 125 16.88 -0.77 -1.14
C GLY A 125 15.36 -0.93 -1.02
N VAL A 126 14.61 0.16 -0.86
CA VAL A 126 13.17 0.16 -1.14
C VAL A 126 12.94 0.08 -2.64
N ILE A 127 12.06 -0.83 -3.06
CA ILE A 127 11.60 -0.97 -4.43
C ILE A 127 10.32 -0.14 -4.63
N SER A 128 9.37 -0.27 -3.72
CA SER A 128 8.11 0.47 -3.72
C SER A 128 7.47 0.44 -2.33
N VAL A 129 6.71 1.49 -2.00
CA VAL A 129 5.83 1.55 -0.82
C VAL A 129 4.38 1.36 -1.23
N GLY A 130 3.58 0.70 -0.39
CA GLY A 130 2.16 0.43 -0.59
C GLY A 130 1.24 1.65 -0.38
N LEU A 131 1.80 2.85 -0.33
CA LEU A 131 1.06 4.10 -0.15
C LEU A 131 0.78 4.70 -1.53
N PHE A 132 -0.48 4.79 -1.94
CA PHE A 132 -0.89 5.36 -3.22
C PHE A 132 -1.48 6.75 -2.95
N ALA A 133 -0.60 7.73 -2.77
CA ALA A 133 -0.99 9.10 -2.43
C ALA A 133 -0.72 10.05 -3.59
N LYS A 134 0.49 9.99 -4.17
CA LYS A 134 0.82 10.75 -5.39
C LYS A 134 -0.06 10.38 -6.56
N ARG A 135 -0.26 9.08 -6.76
CA ARG A 135 -1.26 8.54 -7.69
C ARG A 135 -2.39 7.91 -6.91
N LYS A 136 -3.21 8.76 -6.32
CA LYS A 136 -4.44 8.40 -5.61
C LYS A 136 -5.54 7.92 -6.56
N ALA A 137 -6.64 7.43 -6.00
CA ALA A 137 -7.85 7.16 -6.76
C ALA A 137 -8.45 8.47 -7.30
N ASP A 138 -9.04 8.42 -8.50
CA ASP A 138 -9.86 9.49 -9.05
C ASP A 138 -11.35 9.27 -8.72
N VAL A 139 -11.75 7.99 -8.66
CA VAL A 139 -13.10 7.56 -8.33
C VAL A 139 -13.04 6.45 -7.30
N LEU A 140 -13.95 6.45 -6.33
CA LEU A 140 -14.20 5.33 -5.43
C LEU A 140 -15.65 4.85 -5.61
N LEU A 141 -15.82 3.58 -5.95
CA LEU A 141 -17.10 2.87 -5.87
C LEU A 141 -17.13 2.09 -4.55
N LEU A 142 -17.84 2.64 -3.57
CA LEU A 142 -17.93 2.11 -2.22
C LEU A 142 -19.15 1.20 -2.08
N GLY A 143 -18.89 -0.10 -1.91
CA GLY A 143 -19.91 -1.09 -1.61
C GLY A 143 -20.42 -0.93 -0.18
N LYS A 144 -21.68 -0.55 -0.03
CA LYS A 144 -22.44 -0.60 1.23
C LYS A 144 -23.35 -1.82 1.21
N LYS A 145 -23.96 -2.15 2.37
CA LYS A 145 -24.82 -3.33 2.52
C LYS A 145 -25.86 -3.54 1.41
N GLU A 146 -26.46 -2.45 0.92
CA GLU A 146 -27.56 -2.50 -0.06
C GLU A 146 -27.37 -1.53 -1.24
N THR A 147 -26.33 -0.71 -1.22
CA THR A 147 -26.12 0.37 -2.20
C THR A 147 -24.66 0.48 -2.58
N VAL A 148 -24.39 1.16 -3.70
CA VAL A 148 -23.05 1.58 -4.09
C VAL A 148 -23.02 3.10 -4.05
N GLU A 149 -22.10 3.66 -3.27
CA GLU A 149 -21.83 5.09 -3.27
C GLU A 149 -20.66 5.39 -4.21
N THR A 150 -20.76 6.48 -4.97
CA THR A 150 -19.69 6.94 -5.85
C THR A 150 -19.10 8.23 -5.30
N LEU A 151 -17.81 8.21 -5.00
CA LEU A 151 -17.03 9.38 -4.59
C LEU A 151 -16.05 9.72 -5.72
N ARG A 152 -15.87 11.02 -5.99
CA ARG A 152 -14.89 11.53 -6.96
C ARG A 152 -13.91 12.44 -6.26
N PHE A 153 -12.64 12.26 -6.56
CA PHE A 153 -11.55 13.04 -5.98
C PHE A 153 -10.98 13.96 -7.06
N SER A 154 -10.78 15.23 -6.71
CA SER A 154 -10.11 16.23 -7.53
C SER A 154 -8.60 16.27 -7.29
#